data_AF-A0A0G1PNW0-F1
#
_entry.id   AF-A0A0G1PNW0-F1
#
_cell.length_a   1.000
_cell.length_b   1.000
_cell.length_c   1.000
_cell.angle_alpha   90.00
_cell.angle_beta   90.00
_cell.angle_gamma   90.00
#
_symmetry.space_group_name_H-M   'P 1'
#
loop_
_entity.id
_entity.type
_entity.pdbx_description
1 polymer ?
#
loop_
_entity_poly.entity_id
_entity_poly.type
_entity_poly.pdbx_seq_one_letter_code
_entity_poly.pdbx_strand_id
1 'polypeptide(L)'
;MINKTLLIVLAAVIIVGGGAFYGGMKYAQSRAPQGRFSQTDFQNLSPEERQQRFQQLGQNGGRMRQAGAEFTTGEIISKDDKSITVKLPGGGSKIVFYSDTTEVGKFVNGALN
;
A
#
# COMPACT_ATOMS: atom_id res chain seq x y z
N MET A 1 -29.26 -43.24 4.63
CA MET A 1 -30.17 -42.29 5.31
C MET A 1 -29.33 -41.11 5.78
N ILE A 2 -29.65 -39.89 5.36
CA ILE A 2 -28.92 -38.69 5.82
C ILE A 2 -29.23 -38.47 7.30
N ASN A 3 -28.20 -38.32 8.13
CA ASN A 3 -28.35 -38.06 9.55
C ASN A 3 -28.94 -36.65 9.76
N LYS A 4 -30.01 -36.53 10.54
CA LYS A 4 -30.64 -35.25 10.88
C LYS A 4 -29.63 -34.26 11.47
N THR A 5 -28.67 -34.72 12.26
CA THR A 5 -27.59 -33.87 12.79
C THR A 5 -26.72 -33.28 11.67
N LEU A 6 -26.45 -34.06 10.63
CA LEU A 6 -25.61 -33.63 9.50
C LEU A 6 -26.34 -32.56 8.66
N LEU A 7 -27.66 -32.66 8.51
CA LEU A 7 -28.48 -31.61 7.89
C LEU A 7 -28.48 -30.31 8.69
N ILE A 8 -28.58 -30.39 10.02
CA ILE A 8 -28.57 -29.21 10.90
C ILE A 8 -27.20 -28.52 10.85
N VAL A 9 -26.11 -29.28 10.91
CA VAL A 9 -24.75 -28.75 10.81
C VAL A 9 -24.53 -28.07 9.46
N LEU A 10 -24.98 -28.69 8.36
CA LEU A 10 -24.85 -28.12 7.03
C LEU A 10 -25.62 -26.79 6.89
N ALA A 11 -26.85 -26.72 7.42
CA ALA A 11 -27.65 -25.50 7.44
C ALA A 11 -26.98 -24.39 8.26
N ALA A 12 -26.43 -24.73 9.44
CA ALA A 12 -25.74 -23.77 10.29
C ALA A 12 -24.50 -23.18 9.60
N VAL A 13 -23.70 -24.00 8.91
CA VAL A 13 -22.51 -23.54 8.17
C VAL A 13 -22.88 -22.57 7.05
N ILE A 14 -23.97 -22.83 6.32
CA ILE A 14 -24.43 -21.95 5.24
C ILE A 14 -24.89 -20.60 5.79
N ILE A 15 -25.65 -20.59 6.89
CA ILE A 15 -26.17 -19.37 7.50
C ILE A 15 -25.03 -18.53 8.08
N VAL A 16 -24.13 -19.15 8.86
CA VAL A 16 -23.00 -18.46 9.49
C VAL A 16 -21.99 -18.00 8.43
N GLY A 17 -21.64 -18.87 7.47
CA GLY A 17 -20.73 -18.54 6.38
C GLY A 17 -21.26 -17.41 5.49
N GLY A 18 -22.52 -17.49 5.07
CA GLY A 18 -23.18 -16.44 4.28
C GLY A 18 -23.30 -15.12 5.04
N GLY A 19 -23.71 -15.16 6.30
CA GLY A 19 -23.86 -13.98 7.15
C GLY A 19 -22.52 -13.29 7.45
N ALA A 20 -21.49 -14.05 7.80
CA ALA A 20 -20.15 -13.51 8.07
C ALA A 20 -19.51 -12.94 6.80
N PHE A 21 -19.66 -13.62 5.66
CA PHE A 21 -19.13 -13.14 4.38
C PHE A 21 -19.83 -11.85 3.92
N TYR A 22 -21.16 -11.81 3.91
CA TYR A 22 -21.92 -10.61 3.53
C TYR A 22 -21.68 -9.44 4.50
N GLY A 23 -21.72 -9.71 5.80
CA GLY A 23 -21.44 -8.71 6.84
C GLY A 23 -20.03 -8.16 6.74
N GLY A 24 -19.03 -9.03 6.52
CA GLY A 24 -17.63 -8.65 6.30
C GLY A 24 -17.46 -7.78 5.05
N MET A 25 -18.10 -8.13 3.93
CA MET A 25 -18.08 -7.30 2.72
C MET A 25 -18.71 -5.92 2.94
N LYS A 26 -19.85 -5.84 3.63
CA LYS A 26 -20.53 -4.57 3.93
C LYS A 26 -19.73 -3.70 4.90
N TYR A 27 -19.11 -4.31 5.90
CA TYR A 27 -18.21 -3.61 6.83
C TYR A 27 -16.95 -3.10 6.11
N ALA A 28 -16.36 -3.92 5.23
CA ALA A 28 -15.24 -3.49 4.40
C ALA A 28 -15.64 -2.34 3.46
N GLN A 29 -16.86 -2.36 2.91
CA GLN A 29 -17.39 -1.28 2.08
C GLN A 29 -17.58 0.02 2.86
N SER A 30 -18.06 -0.03 4.11
CA SER A 30 -18.24 1.17 4.95
C SER A 30 -16.94 1.71 5.55
N ARG A 31 -15.90 0.87 5.63
CA ARG A 31 -14.55 1.22 6.09
C ARG A 31 -13.59 1.52 4.94
N ALA A 32 -13.98 1.28 3.70
CA ALA A 32 -13.16 1.66 2.55
C ALA A 32 -13.03 3.19 2.57
N PRO A 33 -11.80 3.75 2.65
CA PRO A 33 -11.63 5.19 2.55
C PRO A 33 -12.28 5.64 1.24
N GLN A 34 -13.10 6.69 1.29
CA GLN A 34 -13.74 7.37 0.14
C GLN A 34 -12.71 8.04 -0.79
N GLY A 35 -11.55 7.40 -1.02
CA GLY A 35 -10.44 7.86 -1.83
C GLY A 35 -10.10 6.89 -2.95
N ARG A 36 -11.00 5.95 -3.31
CA ARG A 36 -10.87 5.27 -4.60
C ARG A 36 -11.26 6.26 -5.67
N PHE A 37 -10.24 6.98 -6.11
CA PHE A 37 -10.12 7.51 -7.47
C PHE A 37 -10.60 6.42 -8.43
N SER A 38 -11.86 6.49 -8.83
CA SER A 38 -12.41 5.49 -9.73
C SER A 38 -11.89 5.82 -11.12
N GLN A 39 -11.33 4.85 -11.84
CA GLN A 39 -11.03 5.02 -13.26
C GLN A 39 -12.25 5.49 -14.06
N THR A 40 -13.45 5.23 -13.55
CA THR A 40 -14.72 5.72 -14.10
C THR A 40 -14.88 7.24 -14.00
N ASP A 41 -14.29 7.90 -12.98
CA ASP A 41 -14.34 9.37 -12.82
C ASP A 41 -13.51 10.11 -13.89
N PHE A 42 -12.63 9.41 -14.60
CA PHE A 42 -11.78 9.96 -15.67
C PHE A 42 -12.29 9.67 -17.07
N GLN A 43 -13.24 8.75 -17.20
CA GLN A 43 -13.75 8.30 -18.50
C GLN A 43 -14.77 9.29 -19.09
N ASN A 44 -15.48 10.04 -18.26
CA ASN A 44 -16.51 11.01 -18.68
C ASN A 44 -16.05 12.47 -18.72
N LEU A 45 -14.75 12.75 -18.53
CA LEU A 45 -14.21 14.11 -18.56
C LEU A 45 -13.76 14.49 -19.96
N SER A 46 -13.95 15.76 -20.34
CA SER A 46 -13.32 16.31 -21.54
C SER A 46 -11.78 16.30 -21.40
N PRO A 47 -11.03 16.35 -22.52
CA PRO A 47 -9.57 16.46 -22.48
C PRO A 47 -9.07 17.62 -21.59
N GLU A 48 -9.78 18.74 -21.60
CA GLU A 48 -9.44 19.95 -20.83
C GLU A 48 -9.70 19.76 -19.33
N GLU A 49 -10.84 19.17 -18.96
CA GLU A 49 -11.21 18.87 -17.57
C GLU A 49 -10.29 17.81 -16.96
N ARG A 50 -9.87 16.83 -17.76
CA ARG A 50 -8.89 15.82 -17.36
C ARG A 50 -7.54 16.48 -17.03
N GLN A 51 -7.12 17.45 -17.83
CA GLN A 51 -5.84 18.14 -17.65
C GLN A 51 -5.85 19.06 -16.43
N GLN A 52 -6.94 19.77 -16.16
CA GLN A 52 -7.12 20.55 -14.92
C GLN A 52 -7.17 19.67 -13.68
N ARG A 53 -7.88 18.53 -13.74
CA ARG A 53 -7.96 17.59 -12.61
C ARG A 53 -6.61 16.93 -12.34
N PHE A 54 -5.82 16.62 -13.37
CA PHE A 54 -4.43 16.15 -13.23
C PHE A 54 -3.49 17.21 -12.66
N GLN A 55 -3.69 18.51 -12.95
CA GLN A 55 -2.90 19.59 -12.36
C GLN A 55 -3.24 19.80 -10.88
N GLN A 56 -4.52 19.76 -10.52
CA GLN A 56 -4.97 19.78 -9.11
C GLN A 56 -4.47 18.55 -8.35
N LEU A 57 -4.46 17.38 -9.00
CA LEU A 57 -3.87 16.19 -8.41
C LEU A 57 -2.36 16.24 -8.36
N GLY A 58 -1.68 16.83 -9.34
CA GLY A 58 -0.22 16.94 -9.38
C GLY A 58 0.34 17.84 -8.28
N GLN A 59 -0.43 18.85 -7.87
CA GLN A 59 -0.06 19.74 -6.77
C GLN A 59 -0.12 19.06 -5.39
N ASN A 60 -0.94 18.01 -5.23
CA ASN A 60 -0.97 17.14 -4.05
C ASN A 60 -0.43 15.71 -4.32
N GLY A 61 0.04 15.46 -5.55
CA GLY A 61 0.33 14.16 -6.16
C GLY A 61 1.80 13.87 -6.35
N GLY A 62 2.66 14.74 -5.80
CA GLY A 62 4.03 14.36 -5.45
C GLY A 62 4.08 13.12 -4.53
N ARG A 63 2.96 12.76 -3.89
CA ARG A 63 2.80 11.52 -3.10
C ARG A 63 2.33 10.31 -3.91
N MET A 64 1.71 10.50 -5.08
CA MET A 64 1.23 9.37 -5.91
C MET A 64 2.34 8.79 -6.80
N ARG A 65 3.38 9.58 -7.12
CA ARG A 65 4.62 9.06 -7.72
C ARG A 65 5.47 8.23 -6.74
N GLN A 66 5.01 8.09 -5.50
CA GLN A 66 5.65 7.28 -4.46
C GLN A 66 4.81 6.04 -4.11
N ALA A 67 3.97 5.55 -5.02
CA ALA A 67 3.26 4.28 -4.85
C ALA A 67 4.15 3.03 -5.04
N GLY A 68 5.49 3.19 -5.03
CA GLY A 68 6.43 2.07 -5.18
C GLY A 68 7.85 2.29 -4.66
N ALA A 69 8.18 3.46 -4.11
CA ALA A 69 9.53 3.76 -3.61
C ALA A 69 9.42 4.47 -2.26
N GLU A 70 9.11 3.71 -1.21
CA GLU A 70 9.18 4.22 0.15
C GLU A 70 10.64 4.56 0.47
N PHE A 71 10.98 5.86 0.47
CA PHE A 71 12.35 6.30 0.71
C PHE A 71 12.66 6.17 2.20
N THR A 72 13.64 5.34 2.55
CA THR A 72 14.06 5.16 3.94
C THR A 72 15.20 6.13 4.24
N THR A 73 14.90 7.16 5.05
CA THR A 73 15.90 8.12 5.54
C THR A 73 16.37 7.71 6.93
N GLY A 74 17.68 7.71 7.17
CA GLY A 74 18.26 7.43 8.48
C GLY A 74 19.76 7.16 8.42
N GLU A 75 20.29 6.64 9.51
CA GLU A 75 21.71 6.28 9.64
C GLU A 75 21.90 4.77 9.48
N ILE A 76 22.85 4.34 8.66
CA ILE A 76 23.18 2.91 8.51
C ILE A 76 23.95 2.47 9.77
N ILE A 77 23.36 1.57 10.56
CA ILE A 77 23.94 1.07 11.82
C ILE A 77 24.51 -0.34 11.71
N SER A 78 24.15 -1.10 10.68
CA SER A 78 24.79 -2.37 10.34
C SER A 78 24.61 -2.69 8.86
N LYS A 79 25.47 -3.58 8.36
CA LYS A 79 25.46 -4.08 6.97
C LYS A 79 25.81 -5.57 6.97
N ASP A 80 25.12 -6.33 6.14
CA ASP A 80 25.47 -7.71 5.77
C ASP A 80 25.63 -7.83 4.23
N ASP A 81 25.67 -9.05 3.71
CA ASP A 81 25.91 -9.28 2.28
C ASP A 81 24.77 -8.75 1.39
N LYS A 82 23.52 -8.80 1.86
CA LYS A 82 22.31 -8.52 1.06
C LYS A 82 21.37 -7.50 1.69
N SER A 83 21.79 -6.87 2.79
CA SER A 83 20.96 -5.96 3.56
C SER A 83 21.77 -4.92 4.33
N ILE A 84 21.12 -3.78 4.58
CA ILE A 84 21.57 -2.77 5.53
C ILE A 84 20.49 -2.54 6.59
N THR A 85 20.89 -2.28 7.83
CA THR A 85 19.97 -1.81 8.87
C THR A 85 20.11 -0.31 9.03
N VAL A 86 18.99 0.39 8.86
CA VAL A 86 18.88 1.84 8.96
C VAL A 86 18.16 2.20 10.26
N LYS A 87 18.81 2.96 11.13
CA LYS A 87 18.18 3.59 12.30
C LYS A 87 17.28 4.73 11.82
N LEU A 88 16.01 4.68 12.21
CA LEU A 88 15.03 5.68 11.79
C LEU A 88 15.07 6.92 12.72
N PRO A 89 14.85 8.14 12.21
CA PRO A 89 14.84 9.36 13.03
C PRO A 89 13.81 9.34 14.16
N GLY A 90 12.66 8.69 13.95
CA GLY A 90 11.58 8.56 14.93
C GLY A 90 11.78 7.45 15.96
N GLY A 91 12.95 6.80 15.97
CA GLY A 91 13.22 5.60 16.77
C GLY A 91 12.99 4.29 16.01
N GLY A 92 13.57 3.20 16.54
CA GLY A 92 13.56 1.89 15.87
C GLY A 92 14.53 1.80 14.68
N SER A 93 14.41 0.71 13.93
CA SER A 93 15.27 0.40 12.78
C SER A 93 14.50 -0.32 11.68
N LYS A 94 14.89 -0.10 10.42
CA LYS A 94 14.40 -0.82 9.25
C LYS A 94 15.54 -1.58 8.59
N ILE A 95 15.31 -2.84 8.23
CA ILE A 95 16.25 -3.63 7.41
C ILE A 95 15.86 -3.45 5.95
N VAL A 96 16.81 -3.04 5.11
CA VAL A 96 16.63 -2.82 3.67
C VAL A 96 17.44 -3.87 2.94
N PHE A 97 16.75 -4.74 2.20
CA PHE A 97 17.38 -5.75 1.35
C PHE A 97 17.71 -5.16 -0.02
N TYR A 98 18.82 -5.57 -0.60
CA TYR A 98 19.27 -5.18 -1.93
C TYR A 98 19.78 -6.39 -2.72
N SER A 99 19.75 -6.27 -4.05
CA SER A 99 20.32 -7.27 -4.97
C SER A 99 21.72 -6.86 -5.43
N ASP A 100 22.42 -7.79 -6.07
CA ASP A 100 23.73 -7.55 -6.67
C ASP A 100 23.71 -6.49 -7.79
N THR A 101 22.53 -6.21 -8.35
CA THR A 101 22.31 -5.20 -9.40
C THR A 101 21.92 -3.82 -8.84
N THR A 102 21.94 -3.65 -7.53
CA THR A 102 21.53 -2.39 -6.89
C THR A 102 22.62 -1.32 -7.10
N GLU A 103 22.27 -0.23 -7.78
CA GLU A 103 23.17 0.91 -7.94
C GLU A 103 23.24 1.74 -6.65
N VAL A 104 24.46 2.09 -6.22
CA VAL A 104 24.70 2.83 -4.98
C VAL A 104 25.35 4.18 -5.29
N GLY A 105 24.60 5.26 -5.06
CA GLY A 105 25.14 6.62 -5.07
C GLY A 105 25.74 6.98 -3.71
N LYS A 106 27.03 7.33 -3.68
CA LYS A 106 27.72 7.81 -2.47
C LYS A 106 28.05 9.29 -2.62
N PHE A 107 27.54 10.10 -1.70
CA PHE A 107 27.94 11.49 -1.55
C PHE A 107 28.96 11.59 -0.41
N VAL A 108 30.02 12.36 -0.63
CA VAL A 108 31.04 12.64 0.37
C VAL A 108 31.09 14.15 0.61
N ASN A 109 31.47 14.56 1.81
CA ASN A 109 31.65 15.97 2.12
C ASN A 109 32.71 16.56 1.19
N GLY A 110 32.37 17.64 0.50
CA GLY A 110 33.30 18.45 -0.28
C GLY A 110 33.44 19.83 0.33
N ALA A 111 34.65 20.41 0.27
CA ALA A 111 34.85 21.82 0.53
C ALA A 111 34.79 22.58 -0.80
N LEU A 112 34.16 23.76 -0.80
CA LEU A 112 34.39 24.76 -1.84
C LEU A 112 35.73 25.42 -1.48
N ASN A 113 36.74 25.25 -2.33
CA ASN A 113 38.01 25.97 -2.19
C ASN A 113 37.77 27.49 -2.27
#